data_AF-A0A832SU25-F1
#
_entry.id   AF-A0A832SU25-F1
#
_cell.length_a   1.000
_cell.length_b   1.000
_cell.length_c   1.000
_cell.angle_alpha   90.00
_cell.angle_beta   90.00
_cell.angle_gamma   90.00
#
_symmetry.space_group_name_H-M   'P 1'
#
loop_
_entity.id
_entity.type
_entity.pdbx_description
1 polymer ?
#
loop_
_entity_poly.entity_id
_entity_poly.type
_entity_poly.pdbx_seq_one_letter_code
_entity_poly.pdbx_strand_id
1 'polypeptide(L)'
;IPFENFARISTWIFFSTIIGWYCVTRIGWKRTAGNKIVGTKMALLQLMLLGFTIISFYEVLYNFTVLNAQITAGIIEGLVPDIDMLSVAYPDPDRPWNLIFATKIFLAAFIITAHGFYLSVKHRKTLDDQEL
;
A
#
# COMPACT_ATOMS: atom_id res chain seq x y z
N ILE A 1 -22.75 -9.36 -16.22
CA ILE A 1 -21.93 -8.63 -15.23
C ILE A 1 -22.88 -8.27 -14.09
N PRO A 2 -22.73 -8.77 -12.85
CA PRO A 2 -23.67 -8.43 -11.80
C PRO A 2 -23.34 -7.00 -11.35
N PHE A 3 -24.15 -6.06 -11.81
CA PHE A 3 -24.17 -4.62 -11.50
C PHE A 3 -23.17 -3.72 -12.27
N GLU A 4 -23.72 -2.76 -13.03
CA GLU A 4 -22.99 -1.73 -13.81
C GLU A 4 -22.23 -0.71 -12.96
N ASN A 5 -22.59 -0.56 -11.68
CA ASN A 5 -22.01 0.43 -10.75
C ASN A 5 -21.17 -0.21 -9.62
N PHE A 6 -20.84 -1.50 -9.72
CA PHE A 6 -20.05 -2.16 -8.67
C PHE A 6 -18.56 -1.90 -8.86
N ALA A 7 -17.91 -1.38 -7.83
CA ALA A 7 -16.46 -1.22 -7.83
C ALA A 7 -15.78 -2.57 -8.15
N ARG A 8 -14.81 -2.54 -9.08
CA ARG A 8 -14.01 -3.72 -9.45
C ARG A 8 -13.43 -4.40 -8.21
N ILE A 9 -13.26 -5.73 -8.27
CA ILE A 9 -12.76 -6.55 -7.15
C ILE A 9 -11.44 -6.04 -6.56
N SER A 10 -10.61 -5.38 -7.38
CA SER A 10 -9.38 -4.71 -6.97
C SER A 10 -9.59 -3.61 -5.91
N THR A 11 -10.69 -2.87 -5.98
CA THR A 11 -11.05 -1.84 -5.00
C THR A 11 -11.46 -2.47 -3.66
N TRP A 12 -12.21 -3.57 -3.68
CA TRP A 12 -12.58 -4.29 -2.46
C TRP A 12 -11.36 -4.89 -1.75
N ILE A 13 -10.45 -5.49 -2.51
CA ILE A 13 -9.19 -6.04 -1.98
C ILE A 13 -8.35 -4.93 -1.34
N PHE A 14 -8.25 -3.76 -1.99
CA PHE A 14 -7.53 -2.60 -1.47
C PHE A 14 -8.06 -2.18 -0.08
N PHE A 15 -9.36 -1.91 0.03
CA PHE A 15 -9.96 -1.48 1.30
C PHE A 15 -9.91 -2.59 2.36
N SER A 16 -10.18 -3.84 1.98
CA SER A 16 -10.12 -4.98 2.90
C SER A 16 -8.72 -5.16 3.50
N THR A 17 -7.66 -4.98 2.70
CA THR A 17 -6.28 -5.10 3.17
C THR A 17 -5.93 -4.03 4.20
N ILE A 18 -6.33 -2.77 3.96
CA ILE A 18 -6.08 -1.65 4.88
C ILE A 18 -6.86 -1.82 6.18
N ILE A 19 -8.15 -2.15 6.08
CA ILE A 19 -9.01 -2.37 7.26
C ILE A 19 -8.52 -3.58 8.06
N GLY A 20 -8.16 -4.66 7.37
CA GLY A 20 -7.59 -5.87 7.98
C GLY A 20 -6.33 -5.55 8.78
N TRP A 21 -5.39 -4.78 8.20
CA TRP A 21 -4.21 -4.32 8.91
C TRP A 21 -4.54 -3.48 10.14
N TYR A 22 -5.46 -2.53 10.03
CA TYR A 22 -5.87 -1.69 11.15
C TYR A 22 -6.47 -2.52 12.31
N CYS A 23 -7.30 -3.51 11.99
CA CYS A 23 -7.85 -4.43 12.98
C CYS A 23 -6.77 -5.27 13.67
N VAL A 24 -5.86 -5.86 12.90
CA VAL A 24 -4.76 -6.70 13.43
C VAL A 24 -3.82 -5.87 14.29
N THR A 25 -3.45 -4.67 13.87
CA THR A 25 -2.60 -3.78 14.66
C THR A 25 -3.28 -3.37 15.96
N ARG A 26 -4.57 -3.02 15.93
CA ARG A 26 -5.31 -2.62 17.15
C ARG A 26 -5.46 -3.75 18.17
N ILE A 27 -5.65 -5.00 17.72
CA ILE A 27 -5.72 -6.17 18.60
C ILE A 27 -4.33 -6.59 19.10
N GLY A 28 -3.36 -6.64 18.18
CA GLY A 28 -1.98 -7.08 18.44
C GLY A 28 -1.12 -6.07 19.20
N TRP A 29 -1.55 -4.81 19.30
CA TRP A 29 -0.81 -3.72 19.94
C TRP A 29 -0.38 -4.09 21.37
N LYS A 30 -1.33 -4.54 22.20
CA LYS A 30 -1.08 -4.87 23.62
C LYS A 30 -0.07 -6.01 23.80
N ARG A 31 0.03 -6.92 22.83
CA ARG A 31 0.88 -8.12 22.91
C ARG A 31 2.28 -7.90 22.34
N THR A 32 2.40 -6.99 21.37
CA THR A 32 3.66 -6.67 20.66
C THR A 32 4.44 -5.57 21.38
N ALA A 33 3.74 -4.64 22.04
CA ALA A 33 4.29 -3.57 22.88
C ALA A 33 4.75 -4.03 24.28
N GLY A 34 4.42 -5.25 24.70
CA GLY A 34 4.71 -5.78 26.03
C GLY A 34 6.15 -6.26 26.21
N ASN A 35 7.15 -5.41 25.95
CA ASN A 35 8.58 -5.59 26.27
C ASN A 35 9.26 -6.90 25.78
N LYS A 36 8.68 -7.61 24.81
CA LYS A 36 9.21 -8.90 24.32
C LYS A 36 10.27 -8.80 23.22
N ILE A 37 10.43 -7.65 22.57
CA ILE A 37 11.36 -7.49 21.44
C ILE A 37 12.57 -6.67 21.89
N VAL A 38 13.67 -7.38 22.13
CA VAL A 38 14.96 -6.81 22.55
C VAL A 38 15.55 -5.93 21.43
N GLY A 39 16.08 -4.75 21.81
CA GLY A 39 16.33 -3.57 20.97
C GLY A 39 16.98 -3.79 19.59
N THR A 40 17.95 -4.71 19.43
CA THR A 40 18.60 -4.95 18.14
C THR A 40 17.64 -5.55 17.10
N LYS A 41 16.72 -6.42 17.53
CA LYS A 41 15.70 -7.02 16.66
C LYS A 41 14.66 -5.97 16.25
N MET A 42 14.38 -5.02 17.13
CA MET A 42 13.47 -3.91 16.86
C MET A 42 14.08 -2.90 15.88
N ALA A 43 15.36 -2.56 16.03
CA ALA A 43 16.08 -1.69 15.10
C ALA A 43 16.16 -2.29 13.69
N LEU A 44 16.41 -3.60 13.58
CA LEU A 44 16.37 -4.31 12.30
C LEU A 44 14.97 -4.24 11.67
N LEU A 45 13.92 -4.48 12.47
CA LEU A 45 12.53 -4.38 12.01
C LEU A 45 12.17 -2.96 11.53
N GLN A 46 12.63 -1.92 12.23
CA GLN A 46 12.46 -0.53 11.80
C GLN A 46 13.14 -0.26 10.46
N LEU A 47 14.37 -0.76 10.27
CA LEU A 47 15.10 -0.61 9.02
C LEU A 47 14.38 -1.34 7.87
N MET A 48 13.90 -2.57 8.09
CA MET A 48 13.11 -3.30 7.11
C MET A 48 11.82 -2.55 6.73
N LEU A 49 11.07 -2.07 7.73
CA LEU A 49 9.84 -1.30 7.49
C LEU A 49 10.13 -0.03 6.70
N LEU A 50 11.17 0.72 7.07
CA LEU A 50 11.58 1.92 6.34
C LEU A 50 11.96 1.60 4.89
N GLY A 51 12.74 0.52 4.68
CA GLY A 51 13.11 0.06 3.35
C GLY A 51 11.89 -0.30 2.49
N PHE A 52 10.95 -1.06 3.04
CA PHE A 52 9.71 -1.39 2.33
C PHE A 52 8.84 -0.16 2.06
N THR A 53 8.80 0.81 2.97
CA THR A 53 8.09 2.08 2.74
C THR A 53 8.70 2.85 1.57
N ILE A 54 10.03 2.97 1.50
CA ILE A 54 10.70 3.67 0.39
C ILE A 54 10.44 2.96 -0.95
N ILE A 55 10.59 1.63 -0.99
CA ILE A 55 10.35 0.84 -2.21
C ILE A 55 8.88 0.98 -2.66
N SER A 56 7.93 0.83 -1.73
CA SER A 56 6.51 0.95 -2.05
C SER A 56 6.14 2.36 -2.50
N PHE A 57 6.76 3.39 -1.92
CA PHE A 57 6.56 4.78 -2.31
C PHE A 57 7.07 5.05 -3.73
N TYR A 58 8.26 4.54 -4.06
CA TYR A 58 8.80 4.60 -5.42
C TYR A 58 7.84 3.95 -6.43
N GLU A 59 7.34 2.76 -6.13
CA GLU A 59 6.38 2.06 -7.00
C GLU A 59 5.08 2.82 -7.19
N VAL A 60 4.53 3.44 -6.13
CA VAL A 60 3.33 4.28 -6.26
C VAL A 60 3.57 5.44 -7.21
N LEU A 61 4.70 6.16 -7.06
CA LEU A 61 5.03 7.29 -7.95
C LEU A 61 5.26 6.82 -9.38
N TYR A 62 6.02 5.74 -9.58
CA TYR A 62 6.29 5.17 -10.90
C TYR A 62 4.99 4.80 -11.60
N ASN A 63 4.16 3.96 -10.98
CA ASN A 63 2.89 3.52 -11.58
C ASN A 63 1.92 4.70 -11.82
N PHE A 64 1.93 5.71 -10.93
CA PHE A 64 1.14 6.93 -11.12
C PHE A 64 1.62 7.74 -12.33
N THR A 65 2.92 7.93 -12.51
CA THR A 65 3.47 8.64 -13.68
C THR A 65 3.15 7.94 -14.99
N VAL A 66 3.30 6.61 -15.04
CA VAL A 66 2.97 5.82 -16.23
C VAL A 66 1.47 5.86 -16.53
N LEU A 67 0.61 5.77 -15.50
CA LEU A 67 -0.83 5.89 -15.67
C LEU A 67 -1.25 7.24 -16.27
N ASN A 68 -0.68 8.34 -15.77
CA ASN A 68 -0.95 9.68 -16.31
C ASN A 68 -0.48 9.80 -17.77
N ALA A 69 0.70 9.26 -18.11
CA ALA A 69 1.20 9.25 -19.47
C ALA A 69 0.26 8.50 -20.44
N GLN A 70 -0.29 7.35 -20.01
CA GLN A 70 -1.25 6.58 -20.82
C GLN A 70 -2.58 7.33 -20.99
N ILE A 71 -3.07 8.00 -19.95
CA ILE A 71 -4.28 8.83 -20.04
C ILE A 71 -4.06 9.99 -21.03
N THR A 72 -2.92 10.68 -20.93
CA THR A 72 -2.58 11.77 -21.86
C THR A 72 -2.46 11.28 -23.31
N ALA A 73 -1.82 10.13 -23.54
CA ALA A 73 -1.72 9.54 -24.88
C ALA A 73 -3.11 9.24 -25.46
N GLY A 74 -4.01 8.62 -24.68
CA GLY A 74 -5.38 8.35 -25.13
C GLY A 74 -6.16 9.62 -25.49
N ILE A 75 -6.03 10.67 -24.68
CA ILE A 75 -6.69 11.97 -24.93
C ILE A 75 -6.18 12.62 -26.23
N ILE A 76 -4.87 12.55 -26.51
CA ILE A 76 -4.30 13.08 -27.75
C ILE A 76 -4.83 12.34 -28.98
N GLU A 77 -5.10 11.03 -28.86
CA GLU A 77 -5.68 10.19 -29.92
C GLU A 77 -7.19 10.41 -30.10
N GLY A 78 -7.81 11.33 -29.36
CA GLY A 78 -9.23 11.67 -29.47
C GLY A 78 -10.18 10.65 -28.81
N LEU A 79 -9.64 9.66 -28.10
CA LEU A 79 -10.41 8.74 -27.27
C LEU A 79 -10.40 9.27 -25.84
N VAL A 80 -11.55 9.34 -25.18
CA VAL A 80 -11.57 9.47 -23.71
C VAL A 80 -11.42 8.06 -23.16
N PRO A 81 -10.22 7.64 -22.72
CA PRO A 81 -10.06 6.29 -22.24
C PRO A 81 -10.85 6.16 -20.94
N ASP A 82 -11.73 5.16 -20.86
CA ASP A 82 -12.42 4.83 -19.62
C ASP A 82 -11.35 4.40 -18.59
N ILE A 83 -11.13 5.26 -17.60
CA ILE A 83 -10.07 5.15 -16.59
C ILE A 83 -10.27 3.89 -15.76
N ASP A 84 -11.52 3.47 -15.55
CA ASP A 84 -11.84 2.25 -14.83
C ASP A 84 -11.73 1.00 -15.73
N MET A 85 -11.79 1.17 -17.06
CA MET A 85 -11.65 0.12 -18.08
C MET A 85 -10.27 0.07 -18.76
N LEU A 86 -9.30 0.88 -18.33
CA LEU A 86 -7.85 0.75 -18.59
C LEU A 86 -7.26 -0.51 -17.93
N SER A 87 -7.98 -1.63 -18.04
CA SER A 87 -7.48 -2.98 -17.88
C SER A 87 -6.86 -3.42 -19.19
N VAL A 88 -5.55 -3.63 -19.18
CA VAL A 88 -4.91 -4.51 -20.14
C VAL A 88 -5.61 -5.86 -20.06
N ALA A 89 -6.19 -6.33 -21.18
CA ALA A 89 -6.81 -7.64 -21.24
C ALA A 89 -5.72 -8.70 -21.07
N TYR A 90 -5.86 -9.58 -20.08
CA TYR A 90 -4.97 -10.71 -19.96
C TYR A 90 -5.24 -11.70 -21.11
N PRO A 91 -4.22 -12.31 -21.74
CA PRO A 91 -2.78 -12.10 -21.56
C PRO A 91 -2.21 -11.02 -22.52
N ASP A 92 -1.38 -10.12 -22.00
CA ASP A 92 -0.54 -9.22 -22.78
C ASP A 92 0.94 -9.57 -22.49
N PRO A 93 1.71 -10.04 -23.49
CA PRO A 93 3.12 -10.41 -23.31
C PRO A 93 4.00 -9.26 -22.83
N ASP A 94 3.63 -8.02 -23.17
CA ASP A 94 4.45 -6.83 -22.89
C ASP A 94 4.12 -6.22 -21.52
N ARG A 95 2.98 -6.59 -20.93
CA ARG A 95 2.46 -6.01 -19.68
C ARG A 95 1.92 -7.09 -18.75
N PRO A 96 2.76 -7.64 -17.85
CA PRO A 96 2.40 -8.80 -17.02
C PRO A 96 1.32 -8.51 -15.96
N TRP A 97 1.04 -7.25 -15.63
CA TRP A 97 0.03 -6.88 -14.64
C TRP A 97 -0.73 -5.59 -14.99
N ASN A 98 -1.95 -5.49 -14.47
CA ASN A 98 -2.77 -4.28 -14.61
C ASN A 98 -2.22 -3.13 -13.76
N LEU A 99 -1.95 -1.99 -14.39
CA LEU A 99 -1.37 -0.80 -13.76
C LEU A 99 -2.21 -0.27 -12.59
N ILE A 100 -3.53 -0.20 -12.74
CA ILE A 100 -4.44 0.30 -11.70
C ILE A 100 -4.43 -0.63 -10.49
N PHE A 101 -4.35 -1.94 -10.75
CA PHE A 101 -4.22 -2.93 -9.68
C PHE A 101 -2.89 -2.78 -8.95
N ALA A 102 -1.78 -2.67 -9.68
CA ALA A 102 -0.45 -2.46 -9.10
C ALA A 102 -0.42 -1.20 -8.23
N THR A 103 -0.90 -0.06 -8.73
CA THR A 103 -0.96 1.20 -7.97
C THR A 103 -1.73 1.04 -6.66
N LYS A 104 -2.88 0.38 -6.67
CA LYS A 104 -3.69 0.15 -5.45
C LYS A 104 -2.94 -0.71 -4.44
N ILE A 105 -2.33 -1.82 -4.87
CA ILE A 105 -1.62 -2.74 -3.97
C ILE A 105 -0.37 -2.09 -3.38
N PHE A 106 0.45 -1.40 -4.19
CA PHE A 106 1.62 -0.69 -3.70
C PHE A 106 1.25 0.49 -2.79
N LEU A 107 0.13 1.15 -3.04
CA LEU A 107 -0.40 2.18 -2.14
C LEU A 107 -0.83 1.58 -0.78
N ALA A 108 -1.49 0.43 -0.79
CA ALA A 108 -1.84 -0.26 0.46
C ALA A 108 -0.57 -0.70 1.22
N ALA A 109 0.42 -1.26 0.53
CA ALA A 109 1.70 -1.65 1.12
C ALA A 109 2.45 -0.45 1.71
N PHE A 110 2.46 0.69 1.02
CA PHE A 110 3.02 1.95 1.53
C PHE A 110 2.33 2.39 2.83
N ILE A 111 0.99 2.43 2.86
CA ILE A 111 0.22 2.81 4.06
C ILE A 111 0.52 1.86 5.22
N ILE A 112 0.54 0.55 4.97
CA ILE A 112 0.77 -0.48 5.98
C ILE A 112 2.18 -0.37 6.58
N THR A 113 3.19 -0.26 5.74
CA THR A 113 4.59 -0.17 6.16
C THR A 113 4.89 1.14 6.87
N ALA A 114 4.39 2.27 6.36
CA ALA A 114 4.51 3.57 7.01
C ALA A 114 3.78 3.61 8.36
N HIS A 115 2.58 3.03 8.44
CA HIS A 115 1.85 2.90 9.70
C HIS A 115 2.60 2.01 10.70
N GLY A 116 3.15 0.88 10.24
CA GLY A 116 3.99 0.00 11.06
C GLY A 116 5.24 0.72 11.58
N PHE A 117 5.90 1.52 10.74
CA PHE A 117 7.05 2.33 11.13
C PHE A 117 6.66 3.39 12.17
N TYR A 118 5.57 4.13 11.96
CA TYR A 118 5.07 5.12 12.93
C TYR A 118 4.80 4.49 14.31
N LEU A 119 4.12 3.34 14.31
CA LEU A 119 3.83 2.57 15.51
C LEU A 119 5.11 2.12 16.24
N SER A 120 6.15 1.73 15.50
CA SER A 120 7.43 1.33 16.08
C SER A 120 8.18 2.48 16.77
N VAL A 121 8.04 3.71 16.28
CA VAL A 121 8.72 4.90 16.84
C VAL A 121 7.92 5.51 17.99
N LYS A 122 6.59 5.63 17.84
CA LYS A 122 5.71 6.22 18.86
C LYS A 122 5.81 5.48 20.19
N HIS A 123 5.87 4.15 20.15
CA HIS A 123 5.90 3.34 21.36
C HIS A 123 7.13 3.62 22.24
N ARG A 124 8.29 3.91 21.61
CA ARG A 124 9.52 4.22 22.34
C ARG A 124 9.38 5.49 23.19
N LYS A 125 8.75 6.54 22.65
CA LYS A 125 8.53 7.79 23.41
C LYS A 125 7.72 7.53 24.68
N THR A 126 6.65 6.74 24.58
CA THR A 126 5.79 6.46 25.74
C THR A 126 6.45 5.56 26.79
N LEU A 127 7.35 4.65 26.39
CA LEU A 127 8.13 3.83 27.35
C LEU A 127 9.24 4.66 28.01
N ASP A 128 9.99 5.46 27.24
CA ASP A 128 11.02 6.36 27.78
C ASP A 128 10.39 7.38 28.77
N ASP A 129 9.17 7.86 28.50
CA ASP A 129 8.41 8.76 29.39
C ASP A 129 7.91 8.06 30.69
N GLN A 130 7.82 6.72 30.73
CA GLN A 130 7.37 5.96 31.91
C GLN A 130 8.52 5.50 32.83
N GLU A 131 9.77 5.56 32.35
CA GLU A 131 10.97 5.21 33.13
C GLU A 131 11.62 6.41 33.85
N LEU A 132 11.11 7.63 33.63
CA LEU A 132 11.49 8.90 34.29
C LEU A 132 10.57 9.25 35.46
#